data_AF-A0A939DA59-F1
#
_entry.id   AF-A0A939DA59-F1
#
_cell.length_a   1.000
_cell.length_b   1.000
_cell.length_c   1.000
_cell.angle_alpha   90.00
_cell.angle_beta   90.00
_cell.angle_gamma   90.00
#
_symmetry.space_group_name_H-M   'P 1'
#
loop_
_entity.id
_entity.type
_entity.pdbx_description
1 polymer ?
#
loop_
_entity_poly.entity_id
_entity_poly.type
_entity_poly.pdbx_seq_one_letter_code
_entity_poly.pdbx_strand_id
1 'polypeptide(L)'
;MNNIDFKIYKNEDYNTEKWMGGTTTELSIYPKEAKYSDRKFVWRLSSATIDVEESNFTKLPEYDRILIVLENEVVLVHKDERAIRLAQYEQDRFDGNYDTVSFGKITDYNLMVRKGNEGMAEVLSLTPSNTFIKLEKAISYQHISETYYCLEGYCAVTFGKNTCLIRKGDLLVIHYPAGELESIGVMGEGKAIRAYIHFNEEAVKEEREAEIAAPQESNFRDILDAAKVCYTNFRGSKYIFKSRRTLWYDEQLKNSLDRLERTFLPFFVFLVGMAVAAAVSMELLDRQHFAELFLLWLAIDLILVNPLLYFFALPKPIAAHIKKLDSLTEEEKAIYEKQKSENKRLNRLLKKYEITGRNVHKDE
;
A
#
# COMPACT_ATOMS: atom_id res chain seq x y z
N MET A 1 -30.85 -16.51 -0.98
CA MET A 1 -30.04 -16.14 0.19
C MET A 1 -29.59 -14.72 -0.09
N ASN A 2 -29.90 -13.74 0.77
CA ASN A 2 -29.55 -12.35 0.50
C ASN A 2 -28.02 -12.23 0.44
N ASN A 3 -27.46 -11.91 -0.73
CA ASN A 3 -26.03 -11.70 -0.93
C ASN A 3 -25.59 -10.27 -0.57
N ILE A 4 -26.37 -9.57 0.25
CA ILE A 4 -26.11 -8.20 0.67
C ILE A 4 -25.39 -8.26 2.01
N ASP A 5 -24.13 -7.87 2.03
CA ASP A 5 -23.36 -7.63 3.25
C ASP A 5 -23.35 -6.14 3.59
N PHE A 6 -23.42 -5.78 4.86
CA PHE A 6 -23.30 -4.38 5.25
C PHE A 6 -22.67 -4.23 6.64
N LYS A 7 -21.95 -3.12 6.82
CA LYS A 7 -21.35 -2.76 8.10
C LYS A 7 -21.45 -1.26 8.35
N ILE A 8 -21.76 -0.91 9.59
CA ILE A 8 -21.61 0.46 10.10
C ILE A 8 -20.26 0.53 10.81
N TYR A 9 -19.45 1.51 10.43
CA TYR A 9 -18.20 1.87 11.08
C TYR A 9 -18.42 3.17 11.87
N LYS A 10 -17.83 3.22 13.05
CA LYS A 10 -17.84 4.38 13.94
C LYS A 10 -16.42 4.91 14.13
N ASN A 11 -16.28 6.04 14.80
CA ASN A 11 -14.97 6.64 15.09
C ASN A 11 -13.96 5.66 15.74
N GLU A 12 -14.42 4.72 16.56
CA GLU A 12 -13.58 3.71 17.20
C GLU A 12 -13.10 2.58 16.27
N ASP A 13 -13.75 2.41 15.11
CA ASP A 13 -13.35 1.43 14.09
C ASP A 13 -12.25 1.97 13.15
N TYR A 14 -12.03 3.29 13.13
CA TYR A 14 -11.14 3.93 12.16
C TYR A 14 -9.68 3.92 12.61
N ASN A 15 -8.80 3.77 11.63
CA ASN A 15 -7.35 3.89 11.85
C ASN A 15 -6.87 5.26 11.38
N THR A 16 -6.31 6.06 12.30
CA THR A 16 -5.74 7.37 11.98
C THR A 16 -4.21 7.33 12.00
N GLU A 17 -3.59 7.70 10.89
CA GLU A 17 -2.15 7.88 10.76
C GLU A 17 -1.80 9.38 10.72
N LYS A 18 -0.77 9.78 11.46
CA LYS A 18 -0.22 11.14 11.41
C LYS A 18 0.98 11.20 10.49
N TRP A 19 1.06 12.26 9.70
CA TRP A 19 2.18 12.56 8.83
C TRP A 19 2.57 14.03 8.96
N MET A 20 3.70 14.43 8.38
CA MET A 20 4.30 15.75 8.64
C MET A 20 3.38 16.93 8.32
N GLY A 21 2.50 16.79 7.32
CA GLY A 21 1.60 17.83 6.87
C GLY A 21 0.14 17.63 7.26
N GLY A 22 -0.15 16.67 8.16
CA GLY A 22 -1.51 16.50 8.67
C GLY A 22 -1.82 15.07 9.14
N THR A 23 -3.08 14.66 9.01
CA THR A 23 -3.55 13.34 9.45
C THR A 23 -4.39 12.68 8.38
N THR A 24 -4.40 11.35 8.35
CA THR A 24 -5.27 10.58 7.46
C THR A 24 -5.98 9.52 8.28
N THR A 25 -7.31 9.56 8.28
CA THR A 25 -8.18 8.57 8.90
C THR A 25 -8.73 7.66 7.80
N GLU A 26 -8.40 6.38 7.86
CA GLU A 26 -8.98 5.35 6.99
C GLU A 26 -10.39 5.00 7.47
N LEU A 27 -11.39 5.27 6.63
CA LEU A 27 -12.79 5.00 6.94
C LEU A 27 -13.17 3.56 6.57
N SER A 28 -12.74 3.11 5.39
CA SER A 28 -12.92 1.73 4.94
C SER A 28 -12.01 1.44 3.74
N ILE A 29 -11.61 0.19 3.60
CA ILE A 29 -10.82 -0.31 2.47
C ILE A 29 -11.39 -1.66 2.02
N TYR A 30 -11.36 -1.91 0.70
CA TYR A 30 -11.83 -3.18 0.14
C TYR A 30 -10.76 -3.85 -0.75
N PRO A 31 -10.54 -5.17 -0.62
CA PRO A 31 -11.16 -6.07 0.36
C PRO A 31 -10.74 -5.69 1.79
N LYS A 32 -11.51 -6.13 2.80
CA LYS A 32 -11.37 -5.71 4.21
C LYS A 32 -9.97 -5.97 4.78
N GLU A 33 -9.28 -6.97 4.26
CA GLU A 33 -7.93 -7.39 4.68
C GLU A 33 -6.82 -6.61 3.97
N ALA A 34 -7.15 -5.76 3.00
CA ALA A 34 -6.17 -4.98 2.27
C ALA A 34 -5.49 -3.94 3.16
N LYS A 35 -4.25 -3.62 2.83
CA LYS A 35 -3.47 -2.57 3.48
C LYS A 35 -3.12 -1.49 2.48
N TYR A 36 -3.30 -0.24 2.86
CA TYR A 36 -2.93 0.90 2.03
C TYR A 36 -1.45 0.86 1.59
N SER A 37 -0.55 0.43 2.50
CA SER A 37 0.89 0.30 2.23
C SER A 37 1.21 -0.60 1.05
N ASP A 38 0.41 -1.64 0.86
CA ASP A 38 0.64 -2.67 -0.15
C ASP A 38 0.09 -2.21 -1.51
N ARG A 39 -0.76 -1.18 -1.53
CA ARG A 39 -1.42 -0.63 -2.73
C ARG A 39 -2.17 -1.70 -3.53
N LYS A 40 -2.71 -2.69 -2.84
CA LYS A 40 -3.46 -3.82 -3.39
C LYS A 40 -4.88 -3.82 -2.84
N PHE A 41 -5.66 -2.82 -3.25
CA PHE A 41 -7.07 -2.67 -2.90
C PHE A 41 -7.86 -2.29 -4.15
N VAL A 42 -9.17 -2.53 -4.13
CA VAL A 42 -10.08 -2.13 -5.21
C VAL A 42 -10.50 -0.69 -5.02
N TRP A 43 -10.88 -0.36 -3.79
CA TRP A 43 -11.21 0.99 -3.41
C TRP A 43 -10.85 1.26 -1.96
N ARG A 44 -10.64 2.54 -1.65
CA ARG A 44 -10.35 3.02 -0.30
C ARG A 44 -11.05 4.34 -0.07
N LEU A 45 -11.69 4.44 1.10
CA LEU A 45 -12.31 5.66 1.62
C LEU A 45 -11.49 6.16 2.80
N SER A 46 -11.17 7.45 2.78
CA SER A 46 -10.46 8.10 3.88
C SER A 46 -10.90 9.54 4.01
N SER A 47 -10.67 10.12 5.19
CA SER A 47 -10.70 11.55 5.40
C SER A 47 -9.33 12.02 5.87
N ALA A 48 -8.82 13.11 5.33
CA ALA A 48 -7.52 13.65 5.70
C ALA A 48 -7.61 15.10 6.12
N THR A 49 -6.80 15.49 7.11
CA THR A 49 -6.48 16.89 7.38
C THR A 49 -5.15 17.23 6.72
N ILE A 50 -5.08 18.37 6.05
CA ILE A 50 -3.86 18.96 5.53
C ILE A 50 -3.63 20.26 6.31
N ASP A 51 -2.63 20.25 7.19
CA ASP A 51 -2.36 21.30 8.17
C ASP A 51 -1.24 22.26 7.72
N VAL A 52 -0.69 22.04 6.53
CA VAL A 52 0.37 22.85 5.90
C VAL A 52 -0.17 23.56 4.66
N GLU A 53 0.36 24.76 4.37
CA GLU A 53 -0.09 25.57 3.22
C GLU A 53 0.21 24.91 1.87
N GLU A 54 1.28 24.12 1.78
CA GLU A 54 1.64 23.40 0.57
C GLU A 54 1.85 21.92 0.91
N SER A 55 1.18 21.03 0.19
CA SER A 55 1.31 19.59 0.38
C SER A 55 1.39 18.84 -0.94
N ASN A 56 2.30 17.87 -1.00
CA ASN A 56 2.49 17.01 -2.16
C ASN A 56 1.69 15.72 -1.97
N PHE A 57 0.89 15.37 -2.98
CA PHE A 57 0.09 14.16 -2.93
C PHE A 57 0.94 12.96 -3.37
N THR A 58 0.76 11.83 -2.69
CA THR A 58 1.44 10.59 -3.08
C THR A 58 0.86 10.06 -4.38
N LYS A 59 1.74 9.78 -5.36
CA LYS A 59 1.34 9.12 -6.62
C LYS A 59 0.82 7.71 -6.39
N LEU A 60 -0.28 7.40 -7.04
CA LEU A 60 -0.96 6.11 -7.10
C LEU A 60 -1.34 5.81 -8.56
N PRO A 61 -0.38 5.38 -9.40
CA PRO A 61 -0.60 5.28 -10.85
C PRO A 61 -1.73 4.33 -11.28
N GLU A 62 -2.01 3.34 -10.45
CA GLU A 62 -3.04 2.33 -10.69
C GLU A 62 -4.44 2.74 -10.21
N TYR A 63 -4.61 3.98 -9.74
CA TYR A 63 -5.84 4.43 -9.10
C TYR A 63 -6.32 5.77 -9.65
N ASP A 64 -7.63 5.90 -9.81
CA ASP A 64 -8.33 7.18 -9.91
C ASP A 64 -8.66 7.69 -8.50
N ARG A 65 -8.71 9.01 -8.33
CA ARG A 65 -9.07 9.66 -7.08
C ARG A 65 -10.25 10.60 -7.27
N ILE A 66 -11.12 10.63 -6.27
CA ILE A 66 -12.15 11.65 -6.09
C ILE A 66 -11.92 12.26 -4.72
N LEU A 67 -11.66 13.57 -4.70
CA LEU A 67 -11.47 14.35 -3.48
C LEU A 67 -12.64 15.32 -3.34
N ILE A 68 -13.28 15.33 -2.16
CA ILE A 68 -14.32 16.29 -1.77
C ILE A 68 -13.78 17.11 -0.61
N VAL A 69 -13.81 18.44 -0.71
CA VAL A 69 -13.40 19.32 0.39
C VAL A 69 -14.50 19.34 1.46
N LEU A 70 -14.18 19.05 2.71
CA LEU A 70 -15.12 19.06 3.83
C LEU A 70 -15.04 20.36 4.64
N GLU A 71 -13.85 20.96 4.73
CA GLU A 71 -13.61 22.19 5.47
C GLU A 71 -12.58 23.06 4.73
N ASN A 72 -12.80 24.38 4.76
CA ASN A 72 -12.01 25.41 4.07
C ASN A 72 -12.03 25.30 2.53
N GLU A 73 -11.01 25.86 1.87
CA GLU A 73 -10.82 25.87 0.43
C GLU A 73 -9.39 25.47 0.07
N VAL A 74 -9.20 24.92 -1.14
CA VAL A 74 -7.89 24.49 -1.65
C VAL A 74 -7.73 24.83 -3.13
N VAL A 75 -6.50 25.05 -3.56
CA VAL A 75 -6.13 24.99 -4.97
C VAL A 75 -5.33 23.72 -5.22
N LEU A 76 -5.85 22.82 -6.07
CA LEU A 76 -5.12 21.65 -6.55
C LEU A 76 -4.45 21.99 -7.88
N VAL A 77 -3.17 21.70 -7.98
CA VAL A 77 -2.38 21.81 -9.21
C VAL A 77 -1.93 20.43 -9.61
N HIS A 78 -2.50 19.92 -10.70
CA HIS A 78 -2.05 18.72 -11.38
C HIS A 78 -1.05 19.16 -12.45
N LYS A 79 0.24 18.94 -12.18
CA LYS A 79 1.33 19.44 -13.02
C LYS A 79 1.15 18.98 -14.47
N ASP A 80 1.32 19.92 -15.40
CA ASP A 80 1.20 19.72 -16.85
C ASP A 80 -0.22 19.35 -17.34
N GLU A 81 -1.22 19.32 -16.44
CA GLU A 81 -2.62 18.94 -16.75
C GLU A 81 -3.59 20.13 -16.54
N ARG A 82 -3.80 20.55 -15.28
CA ARG A 82 -4.70 21.67 -14.92
C ARG A 82 -4.52 22.12 -13.48
N ALA A 83 -5.01 23.33 -13.18
CA ALA A 83 -5.21 23.80 -11.82
C ALA A 83 -6.70 24.06 -11.56
N ILE A 84 -7.17 23.75 -10.36
CA ILE A 84 -8.56 23.93 -9.95
C ILE A 84 -8.62 24.44 -8.51
N ARG A 85 -9.56 25.35 -8.23
CA ARG A 85 -9.89 25.78 -6.87
C ARG A 85 -11.18 25.08 -6.45
N LEU A 86 -11.17 24.53 -5.25
CA LEU A 86 -12.31 23.83 -4.66
C LEU A 86 -12.68 24.51 -3.35
N ALA A 87 -13.92 24.97 -3.28
CA ALA A 87 -14.55 25.39 -2.03
C ALA A 87 -15.12 24.19 -1.27
N GLN A 88 -15.63 24.45 -0.06
CA GLN A 88 -16.29 23.43 0.75
C GLN A 88 -17.42 22.72 -0.04
N TYR A 89 -17.41 21.40 0.03
CA TYR A 89 -18.31 20.46 -0.66
C TYR A 89 -18.16 20.39 -2.19
N GLU A 90 -17.21 21.13 -2.76
CA GLU A 90 -16.79 20.89 -4.14
C GLU A 90 -15.82 19.72 -4.21
N GLN A 91 -15.76 19.12 -5.40
CA GLN A 91 -15.00 17.91 -5.63
C GLN A 91 -14.16 17.99 -6.89
N ASP A 92 -13.09 17.21 -6.91
CA ASP A 92 -12.30 16.98 -8.10
C ASP A 92 -12.03 15.48 -8.32
N ARG A 93 -12.12 15.05 -9.58
CA ARG A 93 -11.73 13.71 -10.01
C ARG A 93 -10.47 13.79 -10.87
N PHE A 94 -9.46 13.00 -10.53
CA PHE A 94 -8.17 13.04 -11.20
C PHE A 94 -7.45 11.68 -11.16
N ASP A 95 -6.52 11.49 -12.09
CA ASP A 95 -5.66 10.31 -12.15
C ASP A 95 -4.67 10.36 -10.98
N GLY A 96 -4.58 9.27 -10.20
CA GLY A 96 -3.64 9.16 -9.09
C GLY A 96 -2.17 9.20 -9.51
N ASN A 97 -1.85 9.03 -10.80
CA ASN A 97 -0.50 9.18 -11.34
C ASN A 97 -0.03 10.65 -11.45
N TYR A 98 -0.95 11.61 -11.43
CA TYR A 98 -0.61 13.01 -11.59
C TYR A 98 0.31 13.51 -10.47
N ASP A 99 1.30 14.32 -10.84
CA ASP A 99 2.07 15.14 -9.89
C ASP A 99 1.15 16.23 -9.34
N THR A 100 0.50 15.95 -8.21
CA THR A 100 -0.52 16.82 -7.62
C THR A 100 0.03 17.52 -6.38
N VAL A 101 -0.08 18.85 -6.37
CA VAL A 101 0.25 19.72 -5.23
C VAL A 101 -1.00 20.47 -4.81
N SER A 102 -1.26 20.52 -3.50
CA SER A 102 -2.36 21.31 -2.93
C SER A 102 -1.83 22.57 -2.25
N PHE A 103 -2.53 23.68 -2.43
CA PHE A 103 -2.31 24.93 -1.71
C PHE A 103 -3.53 25.29 -0.84
N GLY A 104 -3.32 25.41 0.47
CA GLY A 104 -4.35 25.65 1.48
C GLY A 104 -4.51 24.49 2.45
N LYS A 105 -5.03 24.81 3.64
CA LYS A 105 -5.29 23.86 4.72
C LYS A 105 -6.73 23.40 4.71
N ILE A 106 -6.96 22.12 4.51
CA ILE A 106 -8.30 21.55 4.36
C ILE A 106 -8.50 20.30 5.20
N THR A 107 -9.76 19.97 5.45
CA THR A 107 -10.20 18.61 5.72
C THR A 107 -10.84 18.08 4.45
N ASP A 108 -10.45 16.90 3.97
CA ASP A 108 -11.01 16.27 2.78
C ASP A 108 -11.66 14.91 3.07
N TYR A 109 -12.49 14.47 2.12
CA TYR A 109 -12.91 13.10 1.93
C TYR A 109 -12.33 12.62 0.60
N ASN A 110 -11.79 11.41 0.59
CA ASN A 110 -11.03 10.90 -0.53
C ASN A 110 -11.43 9.46 -0.83
N LEU A 111 -11.97 9.25 -2.03
CA LEU A 111 -12.25 7.95 -2.62
C LEU A 111 -11.14 7.65 -3.63
N MET A 112 -10.43 6.55 -3.40
CA MET A 112 -9.47 5.98 -4.34
C MET A 112 -10.09 4.73 -4.96
N VAL A 113 -10.03 4.58 -6.28
CA VAL A 113 -10.59 3.42 -7.01
C VAL A 113 -9.55 2.91 -7.99
N ARG A 114 -9.28 1.61 -7.99
CA ARG A 114 -8.33 0.97 -8.89
C ARG A 114 -8.85 1.06 -10.33
N LYS A 115 -7.97 1.42 -11.26
CA LYS A 115 -8.28 1.51 -12.70
C LYS A 115 -8.90 0.21 -13.21
N GLY A 116 -9.80 0.32 -14.18
CA GLY A 116 -10.65 -0.78 -14.64
C GLY A 116 -11.93 -0.99 -13.80
N ASN A 117 -12.08 -0.23 -12.70
CA ASN A 117 -13.32 -0.14 -11.93
C ASN A 117 -13.82 1.30 -11.95
N GLU A 118 -15.09 1.49 -11.57
CA GLU A 118 -15.73 2.80 -11.55
C GLU A 118 -16.14 3.17 -10.14
N GLY A 119 -15.94 4.43 -9.76
CA GLY A 119 -16.52 4.96 -8.55
C GLY A 119 -16.84 6.43 -8.69
N MET A 120 -17.87 6.83 -7.94
CA MET A 120 -18.37 8.19 -7.88
C MET A 120 -18.67 8.52 -6.42
N ALA A 121 -18.53 9.78 -6.07
CA ALA A 121 -18.93 10.31 -4.77
C ALA A 121 -19.66 11.63 -4.96
N GLU A 122 -20.65 11.89 -4.11
CA GLU A 122 -21.50 13.08 -4.13
C GLU A 122 -21.91 13.48 -2.72
N VAL A 123 -22.13 14.78 -2.50
CA VAL A 123 -22.66 15.31 -1.24
C VAL A 123 -24.18 15.37 -1.31
N LEU A 124 -24.84 14.61 -0.47
CA LEU A 124 -26.30 14.63 -0.30
C LEU A 124 -26.70 15.65 0.76
N SER A 125 -27.67 16.50 0.44
CA SER A 125 -28.41 17.26 1.45
C SER A 125 -29.61 16.44 1.89
N LEU A 126 -29.66 16.10 3.18
CA LEU A 126 -30.63 15.16 3.73
C LEU A 126 -31.94 15.87 4.06
N THR A 127 -33.05 15.17 3.86
CA THR A 127 -34.39 15.66 4.20
C THR A 127 -35.13 14.63 5.05
N PRO A 128 -36.06 15.05 5.94
CA PRO A 128 -36.85 14.11 6.73
C PRO A 128 -37.72 13.18 5.88
N SER A 129 -38.06 13.63 4.66
CA SER A 129 -38.75 12.81 3.66
C SER A 129 -37.81 11.78 3.07
N ASN A 130 -38.32 10.56 2.88
CA ASN A 130 -37.55 9.49 2.26
C ASN A 130 -37.39 9.74 0.75
N THR A 131 -36.15 9.92 0.32
CA THR A 131 -35.77 10.05 -1.08
C THR A 131 -35.26 8.69 -1.56
N PHE A 132 -35.87 8.15 -2.62
CA PHE A 132 -35.43 6.90 -3.22
C PHE A 132 -34.45 7.19 -4.36
N ILE A 133 -33.22 6.71 -4.19
CA ILE A 133 -32.21 6.71 -5.23
C ILE A 133 -32.35 5.42 -6.03
N LYS A 134 -32.59 5.55 -7.33
CA LYS A 134 -32.65 4.41 -8.24
C LYS A 134 -31.24 3.96 -8.57
N LEU A 135 -30.98 2.66 -8.44
CA LEU A 135 -29.68 2.09 -8.75
C LEU A 135 -29.64 1.68 -10.22
N GLU A 136 -28.62 2.15 -10.93
CA GLU A 136 -28.41 1.75 -12.32
C GLU A 136 -27.91 0.31 -12.38
N LYS A 137 -28.41 -0.44 -13.36
CA LYS A 137 -27.90 -1.79 -13.62
C LYS A 137 -26.56 -1.67 -14.33
N ALA A 138 -25.49 -1.79 -13.56
CA ALA A 138 -24.14 -1.88 -14.08
C ALA A 138 -23.93 -3.27 -14.72
N ILE A 139 -24.18 -3.40 -16.03
CA ILE A 139 -24.11 -4.70 -16.74
C ILE A 139 -22.67 -5.25 -16.80
N SER A 140 -21.68 -4.36 -16.77
CA SER A 140 -20.25 -4.72 -16.92
C SER A 140 -19.54 -5.08 -15.60
N TYR A 141 -20.22 -4.95 -14.46
CA TYR A 141 -19.64 -5.15 -13.14
C TYR A 141 -20.43 -6.17 -12.32
N GLN A 142 -19.73 -7.05 -11.63
CA GLN A 142 -20.32 -8.12 -10.83
C GLN A 142 -20.72 -7.64 -9.43
N HIS A 143 -20.00 -6.66 -8.87
CA HIS A 143 -20.16 -6.21 -7.49
C HIS A 143 -20.33 -4.69 -7.41
N ILE A 144 -21.08 -4.27 -6.40
CA ILE A 144 -21.31 -2.88 -6.06
C ILE A 144 -21.02 -2.68 -4.58
N SER A 145 -20.34 -1.58 -4.25
CA SER A 145 -20.25 -1.07 -2.88
C SER A 145 -20.83 0.32 -2.82
N GLU A 146 -21.85 0.48 -1.99
CA GLU A 146 -22.54 1.74 -1.78
C GLU A 146 -22.35 2.18 -0.33
N THR A 147 -21.92 3.42 -0.15
CA THR A 147 -21.46 3.92 1.14
C THR A 147 -22.09 5.26 1.46
N TYR A 148 -22.35 5.49 2.74
CA TYR A 148 -22.93 6.71 3.26
C TYR A 148 -22.13 7.16 4.48
N TYR A 149 -21.40 8.27 4.35
CA TYR A 149 -20.66 8.90 5.45
C TYR A 149 -21.44 10.11 5.94
N CYS A 150 -21.91 10.10 7.19
CA CYS A 150 -22.72 11.18 7.72
C CYS A 150 -21.82 12.33 8.23
N LEU A 151 -21.92 13.49 7.58
CA LEU A 151 -21.12 14.69 7.92
C LEU A 151 -21.76 15.50 9.05
N GLU A 152 -23.09 15.60 9.03
CA GLU A 152 -23.88 16.43 9.92
C GLU A 152 -25.20 15.73 10.25
N GLY A 153 -25.73 15.96 11.45
CA GLY A 153 -27.01 15.42 11.88
C GLY A 153 -27.04 13.89 11.89
N TYR A 154 -27.97 13.32 11.14
CA TYR A 154 -28.18 11.87 11.03
C TYR A 154 -28.72 11.48 9.65
N CYS A 155 -28.41 10.26 9.22
CA CYS A 155 -28.90 9.68 7.98
C CYS A 155 -29.44 8.28 8.26
N ALA A 156 -30.67 8.01 7.81
CA ALA A 156 -31.25 6.67 7.80
C ALA A 156 -31.30 6.15 6.37
N VAL A 157 -30.65 5.02 6.13
CA VAL A 157 -30.52 4.38 4.83
C VAL A 157 -31.30 3.07 4.83
N THR A 158 -32.24 2.94 3.90
CA THR A 158 -33.11 1.78 3.76
C THR A 158 -32.84 1.05 2.44
N PHE A 159 -32.52 -0.24 2.53
CA PHE A 159 -32.18 -1.07 1.37
C PHE A 159 -32.71 -2.49 1.58
N GLY A 160 -33.43 -3.02 0.59
CA GLY A 160 -34.16 -4.29 0.72
C GLY A 160 -35.14 -4.24 1.90
N LYS A 161 -34.88 -5.03 2.95
CA LYS A 161 -35.67 -5.07 4.20
C LYS A 161 -34.95 -4.43 5.40
N ASN A 162 -33.75 -3.90 5.20
CA ASN A 162 -32.91 -3.35 6.25
C ASN A 162 -33.03 -1.83 6.28
N THR A 163 -32.98 -1.26 7.48
CA THR A 163 -32.83 0.18 7.70
C THR A 163 -31.72 0.39 8.70
N CYS A 164 -30.73 1.20 8.32
CA CYS A 164 -29.57 1.55 9.15
C CYS A 164 -29.60 3.04 9.47
N LEU A 165 -29.52 3.39 10.75
CA LEU A 165 -29.34 4.77 11.21
C LEU A 165 -27.87 5.03 11.50
N ILE A 166 -27.30 6.02 10.82
CA ILE A 166 -25.95 6.53 11.04
C ILE A 166 -26.00 7.98 11.51
N ARG A 167 -25.07 8.36 12.39
CA ARG A 167 -24.94 9.73 12.91
C ARG A 167 -23.65 10.36 12.42
N LYS A 168 -23.47 11.66 12.67
CA LYS A 168 -22.24 12.37 12.33
C LYS A 168 -20.97 11.55 12.69
N GLY A 169 -20.13 11.31 11.69
CA GLY A 169 -18.87 10.55 11.78
C GLY A 169 -19.01 9.05 11.49
N ASP A 170 -20.23 8.50 11.46
CA ASP A 170 -20.46 7.11 11.11
C ASP A 170 -20.43 6.91 9.58
N LEU A 171 -19.88 5.77 9.15
CA LEU A 171 -19.88 5.31 7.77
C LEU A 171 -20.71 4.02 7.68
N LEU A 172 -21.73 4.00 6.83
CA LEU A 172 -22.36 2.76 6.38
C LEU A 172 -21.70 2.31 5.08
N VAL A 173 -21.32 1.03 5.00
CA VAL A 173 -20.88 0.36 3.77
C VAL A 173 -21.84 -0.79 3.49
N ILE A 174 -22.40 -0.82 2.29
CA ILE A 174 -23.29 -1.88 1.79
C ILE A 174 -22.62 -2.48 0.57
N HIS A 175 -22.35 -3.78 0.59
CA HIS A 175 -21.76 -4.53 -0.50
C HIS A 175 -22.76 -5.56 -1.02
N TYR A 176 -22.98 -5.58 -2.33
CA TYR A 176 -23.96 -6.49 -2.96
C TYR A 176 -23.61 -6.77 -4.42
N PRO A 177 -24.03 -7.94 -4.96
CA PRO A 177 -23.92 -8.23 -6.39
C PRO A 177 -24.73 -7.25 -7.23
N ALA A 178 -24.24 -6.94 -8.43
CA ALA A 178 -24.95 -6.07 -9.36
C ALA A 178 -26.34 -6.64 -9.71
N GLY A 179 -27.36 -5.79 -9.65
CA GLY A 179 -28.74 -6.16 -9.93
C GLY A 179 -29.54 -6.69 -8.73
N GLU A 180 -28.92 -6.87 -7.56
CA GLU A 180 -29.61 -7.37 -6.35
C GLU A 180 -30.51 -6.31 -5.69
N LEU A 181 -30.12 -5.03 -5.76
CA LEU A 181 -30.89 -3.90 -5.23
C LEU A 181 -31.37 -3.00 -6.38
N GLU A 182 -32.66 -2.62 -6.34
CA GLU A 182 -33.27 -1.71 -7.32
C GLU A 182 -33.22 -0.24 -6.87
N SER A 183 -33.31 0.00 -5.56
CA SER A 183 -33.32 1.34 -5.00
C SER A 183 -32.83 1.36 -3.55
N ILE A 184 -32.27 2.49 -3.14
CA ILE A 184 -31.95 2.78 -1.74
C ILE A 184 -32.74 4.02 -1.31
N GLY A 185 -33.49 3.89 -0.22
CA GLY A 185 -34.15 5.01 0.45
C GLY A 185 -33.19 5.73 1.38
N VAL A 186 -33.14 7.05 1.31
CA VAL A 186 -32.31 7.89 2.16
C VAL A 186 -33.19 8.99 2.76
N MET A 187 -33.18 9.10 4.08
CA MET A 187 -33.82 10.18 4.83
C MET A 187 -32.91 10.67 5.95
N GLY A 188 -33.12 11.87 6.45
CA GLY A 188 -32.36 12.38 7.59
C GLY A 188 -32.37 13.89 7.71
N GLU A 189 -31.36 14.41 8.39
CA GLU A 189 -31.15 15.84 8.58
C GLU A 189 -29.65 16.13 8.48
N GLY A 190 -29.29 17.23 7.80
CA GLY A 190 -27.89 17.63 7.60
C GLY A 190 -27.35 17.18 6.24
N LYS A 191 -26.11 16.71 6.22
CA LYS A 191 -25.40 16.30 5.00
C LYS A 191 -24.75 14.93 5.18
N ALA A 192 -24.70 14.17 4.10
CA ALA A 192 -23.93 12.94 4.02
C ALA A 192 -23.21 12.86 2.68
N ILE A 193 -22.09 12.14 2.64
CA ILE A 193 -21.45 11.77 1.37
C ILE A 193 -21.94 10.39 0.99
N ARG A 194 -22.47 10.28 -0.22
CA ARG A 194 -22.74 9.00 -0.86
C ARG A 194 -21.59 8.70 -1.79
N ALA A 195 -21.01 7.51 -1.68
CA ALA A 195 -20.11 6.99 -2.70
C ALA A 195 -20.59 5.62 -3.18
N TYR A 196 -20.59 5.40 -4.48
CA TYR A 196 -20.96 4.14 -5.09
C TYR A 196 -19.84 3.70 -6.04
N ILE A 197 -19.43 2.45 -5.89
CA ILE A 197 -18.29 1.86 -6.58
C ILE A 197 -18.75 0.57 -7.27
N HIS A 198 -18.54 0.48 -8.57
CA HIS A 198 -18.78 -0.71 -9.39
C HIS A 198 -17.46 -1.40 -9.72
N PHE A 199 -17.36 -2.70 -9.46
CA PHE A 199 -16.11 -3.44 -9.63
C PHE A 199 -16.31 -4.93 -9.90
N ASN A 200 -15.25 -5.56 -10.39
CA ASN A 200 -15.18 -7.01 -10.60
C ASN A 200 -14.14 -7.62 -9.65
N GLU A 201 -14.53 -8.62 -8.87
CA GLU A 201 -13.58 -9.36 -8.02
C GLU A 201 -12.56 -10.14 -8.85
N GLU A 202 -12.97 -10.64 -10.03
CA GLU A 202 -12.13 -11.45 -10.91
C GLU A 202 -11.01 -10.64 -11.56
N ALA A 203 -11.20 -9.38 -11.96
CA ALA A 203 -10.08 -8.56 -12.45
C ALA A 203 -9.02 -8.33 -11.35
N VAL A 204 -9.47 -8.25 -10.10
CA VAL A 204 -8.59 -8.12 -8.93
C VAL A 204 -7.94 -9.46 -8.60
N LYS A 205 -8.63 -10.59 -8.76
CA LYS A 205 -8.08 -11.94 -8.61
C LYS A 205 -7.15 -12.31 -9.76
N GLU A 206 -7.45 -12.03 -11.02
CA GLU A 206 -6.60 -12.30 -12.18
C GLU A 206 -5.36 -11.42 -12.17
N GLU A 207 -5.41 -10.15 -11.75
CA GLU A 207 -4.21 -9.33 -11.57
C GLU A 207 -3.44 -9.72 -10.30
N ARG A 208 -4.14 -10.06 -9.22
CA ARG A 208 -3.51 -10.56 -7.99
C ARG A 208 -2.96 -11.96 -8.21
N GLU A 209 -3.54 -12.79 -9.05
CA GLU A 209 -3.07 -14.09 -9.54
C GLU A 209 -2.16 -13.93 -10.75
N ALA A 210 -2.03 -12.80 -11.42
CA ALA A 210 -0.95 -12.55 -12.39
C ALA A 210 0.30 -12.00 -11.68
N GLU A 211 0.11 -11.29 -10.55
CA GLU A 211 1.18 -10.95 -9.61
C GLU A 211 1.55 -12.12 -8.67
N ILE A 212 0.59 -13.00 -8.32
CA ILE A 212 0.81 -14.16 -7.42
C ILE A 212 0.98 -15.48 -8.19
N ALA A 213 0.38 -15.67 -9.38
CA ALA A 213 0.74 -16.76 -10.29
C ALA A 213 1.82 -16.23 -11.25
N ALA A 214 3.05 -16.71 -11.19
CA ALA A 214 3.50 -17.96 -10.60
C ALA A 214 4.65 -17.71 -9.62
N PRO A 215 4.70 -18.35 -8.43
CA PRO A 215 5.91 -19.07 -8.16
C PRO A 215 5.96 -20.11 -9.28
N GLN A 216 6.70 -19.81 -10.37
CA GLN A 216 7.11 -20.89 -11.26
C GLN A 216 7.72 -21.95 -10.35
N GLU A 217 7.23 -23.19 -10.47
CA GLU A 217 7.61 -24.29 -9.59
C GLU A 217 9.08 -24.16 -9.22
N SER A 218 9.36 -24.00 -7.92
CA SER A 218 10.71 -23.76 -7.47
C SER A 218 11.58 -24.89 -7.97
N ASN A 219 12.40 -24.59 -8.97
CA ASN A 219 13.28 -25.60 -9.53
C ASN A 219 14.51 -25.68 -8.64
N PHE A 220 15.21 -26.82 -8.66
CA PHE A 220 16.50 -26.95 -7.96
C PHE A 220 17.48 -25.80 -8.33
N ARG A 221 17.29 -25.19 -9.51
CA ARG A 221 18.01 -24.01 -9.98
C ARG A 221 17.77 -22.76 -9.13
N ASP A 222 16.58 -22.54 -8.57
CA ASP A 222 16.31 -21.39 -7.69
C ASP A 222 17.09 -21.49 -6.37
N ILE A 223 17.31 -22.70 -5.84
CA ILE A 223 18.15 -22.89 -4.65
C ILE A 223 19.59 -22.49 -4.98
N LEU A 224 20.09 -22.87 -6.16
CA LEU A 224 21.41 -22.48 -6.64
C LEU A 224 21.52 -20.97 -6.89
N ASP A 225 20.49 -20.36 -7.47
CA ASP A 225 20.45 -18.91 -7.72
C ASP A 225 20.38 -18.12 -6.41
N ALA A 226 19.60 -18.59 -5.42
CA ALA A 226 19.57 -18.04 -4.07
C ALA A 226 20.95 -18.12 -3.40
N ALA A 227 21.60 -19.30 -3.44
CA ALA A 227 22.94 -19.49 -2.90
C ALA A 227 23.96 -18.56 -3.58
N LYS A 228 23.89 -18.44 -4.90
CA LYS A 228 24.74 -17.53 -5.68
C LYS A 228 24.52 -16.09 -5.26
N VAL A 229 23.26 -15.65 -5.09
CA VAL A 229 22.94 -14.31 -4.61
C VAL A 229 23.51 -14.11 -3.20
N CYS A 230 23.29 -15.04 -2.28
CA CYS A 230 23.80 -15.03 -0.91
C CYS A 230 25.33 -14.82 -0.87
N TYR A 231 26.10 -15.67 -1.54
CA TYR A 231 27.57 -15.60 -1.50
C TYR A 231 28.17 -14.40 -2.21
N THR A 232 27.40 -13.71 -3.05
CA THR A 232 27.91 -12.56 -3.80
C THR A 232 27.24 -11.24 -3.40
N ASN A 233 26.32 -11.25 -2.43
CA ASN A 233 25.64 -10.07 -1.88
C ASN A 233 26.34 -9.54 -0.61
N PHE A 234 27.57 -9.07 -0.76
CA PHE A 234 28.31 -8.41 0.33
C PHE A 234 29.08 -7.19 -0.16
N ARG A 235 29.40 -6.28 0.77
CA ARG A 235 30.16 -5.06 0.46
C ARG A 235 31.54 -5.41 -0.09
N GLY A 236 31.79 -5.05 -1.35
CA GLY A 236 33.05 -5.32 -2.04
C GLY A 236 33.03 -6.52 -2.99
N SER A 237 31.91 -7.25 -3.09
CA SER A 237 31.79 -8.37 -4.02
C SER A 237 32.06 -8.01 -5.48
N LYS A 238 31.80 -6.76 -5.90
CA LYS A 238 32.11 -6.21 -7.23
C LYS A 238 33.61 -6.14 -7.57
N TYR A 239 34.48 -6.21 -6.57
CA TYR A 239 35.94 -6.27 -6.76
C TYR A 239 36.44 -7.71 -6.93
N ILE A 240 35.75 -8.68 -6.31
CA ILE A 240 36.10 -10.09 -6.34
C ILE A 240 35.46 -10.79 -7.56
N PHE A 241 34.20 -10.47 -7.87
CA PHE A 241 33.45 -11.09 -8.97
C PHE A 241 33.19 -10.08 -10.08
N LYS A 242 33.98 -10.12 -11.16
CA LYS A 242 33.84 -9.20 -12.31
C LYS A 242 32.46 -9.29 -12.97
N SER A 243 31.85 -10.47 -12.99
CA SER A 243 30.50 -10.72 -13.54
C SER A 243 29.39 -9.95 -12.82
N ARG A 244 29.57 -9.55 -11.55
CA ARG A 244 28.59 -8.73 -10.80
C ARG A 244 28.54 -7.27 -11.27
N ARG A 245 29.50 -6.81 -12.08
CA ARG A 245 29.50 -5.44 -12.62
C ARG A 245 28.51 -5.26 -13.77
N THR A 246 28.16 -6.35 -14.44
CA THR A 246 27.28 -6.38 -15.61
C THR A 246 25.89 -6.90 -15.29
N LEU A 247 25.60 -7.18 -14.01
CA LEU A 247 24.30 -7.65 -13.55
C LEU A 247 23.53 -6.51 -12.88
N TRP A 248 22.26 -6.40 -13.24
CA TRP A 248 21.27 -5.54 -12.61
C TRP A 248 20.20 -6.38 -11.92
N TYR A 249 19.82 -5.95 -10.72
CA TYR A 249 18.73 -6.52 -9.95
C TYR A 249 17.56 -5.57 -10.04
N ASP A 250 16.40 -6.11 -10.42
CA ASP A 250 15.19 -5.32 -10.47
C ASP A 250 14.74 -4.86 -9.08
N GLU A 251 13.69 -4.05 -9.05
CA GLU A 251 13.20 -3.44 -7.80
C GLU A 251 12.65 -4.47 -6.81
N GLN A 252 12.02 -5.55 -7.30
CA GLN A 252 11.42 -6.58 -6.45
C GLN A 252 12.51 -7.40 -5.72
N LEU A 253 13.55 -7.84 -6.43
CA LEU A 253 14.67 -8.56 -5.85
C LEU A 253 15.45 -7.66 -4.88
N LYS A 254 15.67 -6.40 -5.25
CA LYS A 254 16.36 -5.41 -4.42
C LYS A 254 15.62 -5.09 -3.13
N ASN A 255 14.29 -4.94 -3.18
CA ASN A 255 13.47 -4.69 -2.00
C ASN A 255 13.43 -5.89 -1.04
N SER A 256 13.50 -7.10 -1.58
CA SER A 256 13.56 -8.33 -0.79
C SER A 256 14.92 -8.49 -0.10
N LEU A 257 16.02 -8.16 -0.80
CA LEU A 257 17.36 -8.08 -0.21
C LEU A 257 17.47 -6.99 0.86
N ASP A 258 16.95 -5.78 0.60
CA ASP A 258 16.94 -4.68 1.56
C ASP A 258 16.16 -5.07 2.85
N ARG A 259 15.11 -5.90 2.75
CA ARG A 259 14.36 -6.44 3.90
C ARG A 259 15.19 -7.44 4.71
N LEU A 260 15.86 -8.38 4.04
CA LEU A 260 16.79 -9.34 4.67
C LEU A 260 17.92 -8.61 5.42
N GLU A 261 18.49 -7.57 4.82
CA GLU A 261 19.56 -6.80 5.43
C GLU A 261 19.08 -5.96 6.63
N ARG A 262 17.89 -5.35 6.57
CA ARG A 262 17.35 -4.54 7.67
C ARG A 262 16.90 -5.35 8.88
N THR A 263 16.40 -6.56 8.66
CA THR A 263 15.92 -7.44 9.73
C THR A 263 17.05 -8.14 10.47
N PHE A 264 18.27 -8.12 9.94
CA PHE A 264 19.43 -8.86 10.47
C PHE A 264 19.13 -10.35 10.69
N LEU A 265 18.16 -10.89 9.93
CA LEU A 265 17.65 -12.25 10.15
C LEU A 265 18.75 -13.33 10.06
N PRO A 266 19.66 -13.32 9.04
CA PRO A 266 20.78 -14.26 9.00
C PRO A 266 21.69 -14.18 10.22
N PHE A 267 21.94 -12.97 10.73
CA PHE A 267 22.80 -12.76 11.91
C PHE A 267 22.16 -13.34 13.18
N PHE A 268 20.86 -13.15 13.38
CA PHE A 268 20.16 -13.71 14.55
C PHE A 268 20.05 -15.24 14.47
N VAL A 269 19.81 -15.80 13.29
CA VAL A 269 19.78 -17.26 13.10
C VAL A 269 21.15 -17.86 13.40
N PHE A 270 22.23 -17.24 12.92
CA PHE A 270 23.59 -17.64 13.25
C PHE A 270 23.86 -17.60 14.76
N LEU A 271 23.45 -16.54 15.47
CA LEU A 271 23.60 -16.42 16.93
C LEU A 271 22.85 -17.51 17.69
N VAL A 272 21.62 -17.83 17.27
CA VAL A 272 20.82 -18.89 17.89
C VAL A 272 21.53 -20.24 17.75
N GLY A 273 22.02 -20.58 16.55
CA GLY A 273 22.72 -21.86 16.38
C GLY A 273 24.07 -21.91 17.09
N MET A 274 24.78 -20.78 17.24
CA MET A 274 25.95 -20.71 18.12
C MET A 274 25.59 -20.98 19.58
N ALA A 275 24.49 -20.40 20.07
CA ALA A 275 24.03 -20.62 21.44
C ALA A 275 23.64 -22.10 21.67
N VAL A 276 23.01 -22.73 20.67
CA VAL A 276 22.70 -24.17 20.70
C VAL A 276 23.98 -25.01 20.72
N ALA A 277 24.97 -24.70 19.87
CA ALA A 277 26.25 -25.39 19.87
C ALA A 277 26.99 -25.27 21.22
N ALA A 278 26.91 -24.09 21.85
CA ALA A 278 27.44 -23.86 23.19
C ALA A 278 26.72 -24.70 24.26
N ALA A 279 25.39 -24.71 24.25
CA ALA A 279 24.58 -25.47 25.21
C ALA A 279 24.85 -26.98 25.09
N VAL A 280 24.85 -27.52 23.87
CA VAL A 280 25.17 -28.94 23.60
C VAL A 280 26.58 -29.28 24.09
N SER A 281 27.55 -28.41 23.84
CA SER A 281 28.93 -28.60 24.33
C SER A 281 29.07 -28.52 25.84
N MET A 282 28.11 -27.95 26.57
CA MET A 282 28.15 -27.85 28.03
C MET A 282 27.36 -28.95 28.74
N GLU A 283 26.28 -29.46 28.12
CA GLU A 283 25.38 -30.45 28.72
C GLU A 283 25.64 -31.89 28.25
N LEU A 284 26.03 -32.09 26.99
CA LEU A 284 26.08 -33.42 26.36
C LEU A 284 27.49 -33.88 26.01
N LEU A 285 28.45 -32.95 25.93
CA LEU A 285 29.84 -33.21 25.57
C LEU A 285 30.77 -32.47 26.54
N ASP A 286 32.06 -32.80 26.52
CA ASP A 286 33.07 -32.03 27.24
C ASP A 286 33.35 -30.68 26.56
N ARG A 287 33.69 -29.66 27.37
CA ARG A 287 33.95 -28.28 26.91
C ARG A 287 35.00 -28.15 25.80
N GLN A 288 35.84 -29.16 25.62
CA GLN A 288 36.87 -29.18 24.58
C GLN A 288 36.28 -29.25 23.16
N HIS A 289 35.06 -29.78 23.00
CA HIS A 289 34.42 -29.98 21.69
C HIS A 289 33.65 -28.74 21.18
N PHE A 290 33.63 -27.64 21.95
CA PHE A 290 32.93 -26.42 21.55
C PHE A 290 33.43 -25.88 20.20
N ALA A 291 34.76 -25.87 20.00
CA ALA A 291 35.36 -25.37 18.77
C ALA A 291 34.94 -26.20 17.54
N GLU A 292 34.85 -27.53 17.69
CA GLU A 292 34.43 -28.44 16.63
C GLU A 292 32.95 -28.23 16.28
N LEU A 293 32.08 -28.13 17.28
CA LEU A 293 30.66 -27.85 17.10
C LEU A 293 30.42 -26.45 16.52
N PHE A 294 31.22 -25.46 16.91
CA PHE A 294 31.16 -24.12 16.35
C PHE A 294 31.55 -24.12 14.86
N LEU A 295 32.65 -24.80 14.48
CA LEU A 295 33.05 -24.92 13.09
C LEU A 295 32.03 -25.70 12.27
N LEU A 296 31.44 -26.75 12.83
CA LEU A 296 30.36 -27.51 12.21
C LEU A 296 29.12 -26.64 11.98
N TRP A 297 28.69 -25.88 13.00
CA TRP A 297 27.59 -24.92 12.86
C TRP A 297 27.89 -23.85 11.82
N LEU A 298 29.09 -23.28 11.82
CA LEU A 298 29.51 -22.29 10.83
C LEU A 298 29.43 -22.86 9.40
N ALA A 299 29.86 -24.11 9.20
CA ALA A 299 29.76 -24.78 7.90
C ALA A 299 28.30 -25.02 7.49
N ILE A 300 27.46 -25.49 8.42
CA ILE A 300 26.02 -25.69 8.19
C ILE A 300 25.32 -24.35 7.87
N ASP A 301 25.65 -23.30 8.61
CA ASP A 301 25.07 -21.97 8.43
C ASP A 301 25.42 -21.39 7.06
N LEU A 302 26.71 -21.47 6.68
CA LEU A 302 27.19 -20.98 5.39
C LEU A 302 26.61 -21.78 4.22
N ILE A 303 26.60 -23.12 4.29
CA ILE A 303 26.28 -23.99 3.15
C ILE A 303 24.77 -24.23 2.99
N LEU A 304 24.03 -24.26 4.10
CA LEU A 304 22.63 -24.68 4.10
C LEU A 304 21.70 -23.59 4.60
N VAL A 305 21.91 -23.08 5.82
CA VAL A 305 20.93 -22.20 6.48
C VAL A 305 20.82 -20.86 5.76
N ASN A 306 21.94 -20.19 5.50
CA ASN A 306 21.95 -18.90 4.81
C ASN A 306 21.38 -18.99 3.38
N PRO A 307 21.82 -19.92 2.53
CA PRO A 307 21.20 -20.11 1.21
C PRO A 307 19.69 -20.38 1.27
N LEU A 308 19.22 -21.16 2.25
CA LEU A 308 17.78 -21.41 2.43
C LEU A 308 17.03 -20.15 2.87
N LEU A 309 17.58 -19.36 3.80
CA LEU A 309 17.00 -18.08 4.20
C LEU A 309 16.83 -17.14 3.00
N TYR A 310 17.84 -17.06 2.13
CA TYR A 310 17.74 -16.31 0.88
C TYR A 310 16.71 -16.93 -0.06
N PHE A 311 16.69 -18.25 -0.23
CA PHE A 311 15.71 -18.93 -1.10
C PHE A 311 14.25 -18.69 -0.68
N PHE A 312 13.96 -18.60 0.62
CA PHE A 312 12.62 -18.30 1.12
C PHE A 312 12.27 -16.81 1.07
N ALA A 313 13.27 -15.93 1.15
CA ALA A 313 13.05 -14.49 1.20
C ALA A 313 13.05 -13.80 -0.18
N LEU A 314 13.66 -14.40 -1.21
CA LEU A 314 13.77 -13.82 -2.54
C LEU A 314 12.56 -14.17 -3.43
N PRO A 315 12.18 -13.28 -4.37
CA PRO A 315 11.11 -13.55 -5.33
C PRO A 315 11.52 -14.68 -6.30
N LYS A 316 10.56 -15.54 -6.68
CA LYS A 316 10.78 -16.71 -7.55
C LYS A 316 10.05 -16.52 -8.88
N PRO A 317 10.64 -16.92 -10.02
CA PRO A 317 11.98 -17.52 -10.16
C PRO A 317 13.09 -16.46 -10.05
N ILE A 318 14.13 -16.74 -9.25
CA ILE A 318 15.14 -15.74 -8.88
C ILE A 318 15.91 -15.24 -10.11
N ALA A 319 16.14 -16.12 -11.09
CA ALA A 319 16.83 -15.79 -12.32
C ALA A 319 16.14 -14.70 -13.15
N ALA A 320 14.80 -14.61 -13.14
CA ALA A 320 14.06 -13.61 -13.91
C ALA A 320 14.32 -12.18 -13.43
N HIS A 321 14.65 -12.04 -12.16
CA HIS A 321 14.94 -10.76 -11.51
C HIS A 321 16.42 -10.36 -11.59
N ILE A 322 17.26 -11.20 -12.21
CA ILE A 322 18.69 -10.96 -12.43
C ILE A 322 18.93 -10.77 -13.92
N LYS A 323 19.08 -9.51 -14.34
CA LYS A 323 19.25 -9.16 -15.76
C LYS A 323 20.68 -8.71 -16.04
N LYS A 324 21.16 -8.93 -17.27
CA LYS A 324 22.42 -8.35 -17.73
C LYS A 324 22.17 -6.94 -18.23
N LEU A 325 23.11 -6.02 -17.98
CA LEU A 325 22.99 -4.61 -18.41
C LEU A 325 22.81 -4.48 -19.93
N ASP A 326 23.46 -5.35 -20.70
CA ASP A 326 23.41 -5.32 -22.17
C ASP A 326 22.06 -5.82 -22.73
N SER A 327 21.25 -6.50 -21.91
CA SER A 327 19.96 -7.09 -22.32
C SER A 327 18.75 -6.34 -21.77
N LEU A 328 18.93 -5.13 -21.23
CA LEU A 328 17.84 -4.32 -20.67
C LEU A 328 17.00 -3.67 -21.78
N THR A 329 15.69 -3.61 -21.55
CA THR A 329 14.79 -2.79 -22.39
C THR A 329 15.04 -1.30 -22.15
N GLU A 330 14.56 -0.43 -23.06
CA GLU A 330 14.75 1.03 -22.91
C GLU A 330 14.09 1.58 -21.64
N GLU A 331 12.94 1.02 -21.24
CA GLU A 331 12.26 1.35 -19.98
C GLU A 331 13.10 0.93 -18.75
N GLU A 332 13.67 -0.27 -18.78
CA GLU A 332 14.52 -0.78 -17.70
C GLU A 332 15.85 -0.02 -17.58
N LYS A 333 16.42 0.42 -18.70
CA LYS A 333 17.61 1.29 -18.71
C LYS A 333 17.33 2.63 -18.03
N ALA A 334 16.15 3.22 -18.28
CA ALA A 334 15.74 4.46 -17.62
C ALA A 334 15.63 4.29 -16.10
N ILE A 335 15.05 3.18 -15.64
CA ILE A 335 14.99 2.82 -14.22
C ILE A 335 16.40 2.61 -13.65
N TYR A 336 17.26 1.89 -14.36
CA TYR A 336 18.63 1.64 -13.94
C TYR A 336 19.45 2.93 -13.77
N GLU A 337 19.40 3.86 -14.73
CA GLU A 337 20.12 5.14 -14.65
C GLU A 337 19.54 6.06 -13.55
N LYS A 338 18.23 6.02 -13.32
CA LYS A 338 17.60 6.68 -12.16
C LYS A 338 18.12 6.10 -10.83
N GLN A 339 18.21 4.78 -10.72
CA GLN A 339 18.71 4.13 -9.50
C GLN A 339 20.21 4.35 -9.27
N LYS A 340 20.99 4.54 -10.34
CA LYS A 340 22.43 4.80 -10.31
C LYS A 340 22.74 6.26 -9.95
N SER A 341 21.91 7.20 -10.39
CA SER A 341 22.01 8.61 -10.02
C SER A 341 21.49 8.90 -8.61
N GLU A 342 20.60 8.04 -8.07
CA GLU A 342 20.16 8.13 -6.68
C GLU A 342 21.27 7.75 -5.68
N ASN A 343 21.91 8.76 -5.10
CA ASN A 343 22.79 8.56 -3.95
C ASN A 343 21.94 8.37 -2.68
N LYS A 344 21.55 7.12 -2.39
CA LYS A 344 20.77 6.74 -1.19
C LYS A 344 21.32 7.31 0.12
N ARG A 345 22.64 7.53 0.23
CA ARG A 345 23.29 8.10 1.43
C ARG A 345 23.12 9.62 1.47
N LEU A 346 23.27 10.31 0.35
CA LEU A 346 23.00 11.74 0.22
C LEU A 346 21.52 12.03 0.45
N ASN A 347 20.60 11.24 -0.12
CA ASN A 347 19.16 11.41 0.12
C ASN A 347 18.78 11.17 1.58
N ARG A 348 19.39 10.19 2.26
CA ARG A 348 19.20 9.99 3.71
C ARG A 348 19.81 11.12 4.55
N LEU A 349 20.95 11.68 4.13
CA LEU A 349 21.58 12.82 4.79
C LEU A 349 20.76 14.09 4.58
N LEU A 350 20.33 14.39 3.35
CA LEU A 350 19.43 15.50 3.03
C LEU A 350 18.14 15.41 3.82
N LYS A 351 17.51 14.22 3.89
CA LYS A 351 16.32 13.99 4.70
C LYS A 351 16.57 14.19 6.21
N LYS A 352 17.79 13.92 6.69
CA LYS A 352 18.20 14.18 8.09
C LYS A 352 18.53 15.66 8.34
N TYR A 353 19.14 16.34 7.37
CA TYR A 353 19.48 17.77 7.42
C TYR A 353 18.24 18.67 7.25
N GLU A 354 17.24 18.26 6.47
CA GLU A 354 15.91 18.90 6.46
C GLU A 354 15.23 18.85 7.83
N ILE A 355 15.42 17.74 8.56
CA ILE A 355 14.87 17.57 9.91
C ILE A 355 15.64 18.41 10.94
N THR A 356 16.97 18.50 10.85
CA THR A 356 17.78 19.30 11.81
C THR A 356 17.84 20.79 11.48
N GLY A 357 17.75 21.19 10.21
CA GLY A 357 17.78 22.60 9.78
C GLY A 357 16.53 23.39 10.20
N ARG A 358 15.40 22.71 10.44
CA ARG A 358 14.19 23.34 11.00
C ARG A 358 14.28 23.69 12.49
N ASN A 359 15.27 23.17 13.21
CA ASN A 359 15.46 23.47 14.63
C ASN A 359 16.42 24.64 14.90
N VAL A 360 17.07 25.20 13.87
CA VAL A 360 18.09 26.27 14.03
C VAL A 360 17.51 27.68 13.81
N HIS A 361 16.29 27.81 13.30
CA HIS A 361 15.60 29.11 13.11
C HIS A 361 14.44 29.35 14.07
N LYS A 362 14.48 28.77 15.28
CA LYS A 362 13.48 29.02 16.32
C LYS A 362 13.95 29.86 17.50
N ASP A 363 15.22 30.26 17.51
CA ASP A 363 15.79 31.17 18.52
C ASP A 363 16.44 32.36 17.81
N GLU A 364 15.64 33.26 17.23
CA GLU A 364 16.00 34.65 16.93
C GLU A 364 14.74 35.54 16.84
#